data_AF-A0A1Z9VPV3-F1
#
_entry.id   AF-A0A1Z9VPV3-F1
#
_cell.length_a   1.000
_cell.length_b   1.000
_cell.length_c   1.000
_cell.angle_alpha   90.00
_cell.angle_beta   90.00
_cell.angle_gamma   90.00
#
_symmetry.space_group_name_H-M   'P 1'
#
loop_
_entity.id
_entity.type
_entity.pdbx_description
1 polymer ?
#
loop_
_entity_poly.entity_id
_entity_poly.type
_entity_poly.pdbx_seq_one_letter_code
_entity_poly.pdbx_strand_id
1 'polypeptide(L)'
;MNNFRLAYAVTLVFFIIVLIIQGMLFYLDNRDLPGLSVKIKALHNQNDAKRMAIKKLEDKIYLLENDTSILEEKARSDYLMKKKDEVLYQYVES
;
A
#
# COMPACT_ATOMS: atom_id res chain seq x y z
N MET A 1 -31.72 -50.60 -35.11
CA MET A 1 -31.73 -49.86 -33.82
C MET A 1 -30.34 -49.57 -33.24
N ASN A 2 -29.27 -50.27 -33.62
CA ASN A 2 -27.94 -50.08 -33.02
C ASN A 2 -27.23 -48.75 -33.41
N ASN A 3 -27.44 -48.25 -34.64
CA ASN A 3 -26.77 -47.05 -35.12
C ASN A 3 -27.21 -45.77 -34.38
N PHE A 4 -28.48 -45.71 -33.95
CA PHE A 4 -28.98 -44.59 -33.14
C PHE A 4 -28.33 -44.56 -31.75
N ARG A 5 -28.20 -45.71 -31.09
CA ARG A 5 -27.53 -45.81 -29.78
C ARG A 5 -26.05 -45.43 -29.84
N LEU A 6 -25.38 -45.80 -30.92
CA LEU A 6 -23.98 -45.43 -31.16
C LEU A 6 -23.83 -43.91 -31.36
N ALA A 7 -24.73 -43.28 -32.11
CA ALA A 7 -24.72 -41.83 -32.33
C ALA A 7 -24.91 -41.05 -31.01
N TYR A 8 -25.83 -41.48 -30.14
CA TYR A 8 -26.01 -40.86 -28.82
C TYR A 8 -24.80 -41.02 -27.90
N ALA A 9 -24.13 -42.18 -27.94
CA ALA A 9 -22.93 -42.39 -27.15
C ALA A 9 -21.80 -41.46 -27.61
N VAL A 10 -21.62 -41.29 -28.93
CA VAL A 10 -20.59 -40.42 -29.50
C VAL A 10 -20.87 -38.95 -29.16
N THR A 11 -22.12 -38.49 -29.28
CA THR A 11 -22.48 -37.09 -28.94
C THR A 11 -22.33 -36.81 -27.45
N LEU A 12 -22.64 -37.78 -26.59
CA LEU A 12 -22.47 -37.66 -25.15
C LEU A 12 -21.00 -37.57 -24.74
N VAL A 13 -20.14 -38.40 -25.34
CA VAL A 13 -18.68 -38.33 -25.12
C VAL A 13 -18.12 -36.99 -25.60
N PHE A 14 -18.55 -36.53 -26.78
CA PHE A 14 -18.14 -35.22 -27.30
C PHE A 14 -18.56 -34.09 -26.35
N PHE A 15 -19.80 -34.12 -25.85
CA PHE A 15 -20.29 -33.12 -24.90
C PHE A 15 -19.48 -33.11 -23.59
N ILE A 16 -19.13 -34.28 -23.06
CA ILE A 16 -18.27 -34.40 -21.87
C ILE A 16 -16.89 -33.78 -22.13
N ILE A 17 -16.28 -34.04 -23.28
CA ILE A 17 -14.99 -33.47 -23.65
C ILE A 17 -15.06 -31.94 -23.71
N VAL A 18 -16.12 -31.39 -24.31
CA VAL A 18 -16.34 -29.93 -24.38
C VAL A 18 -16.48 -29.34 -22.98
N LEU A 19 -17.21 -29.99 -22.07
CA LEU A 19 -17.34 -29.52 -20.68
C LEU A 19 -16.01 -29.55 -19.92
N ILE A 20 -15.19 -30.58 -20.13
CA ILE A 20 -13.87 -30.67 -19.49
C ILE A 20 -12.95 -29.55 -19.99
N ILE A 21 -12.94 -29.27 -21.30
CA ILE A 21 -12.13 -28.19 -21.88
C ILE A 21 -12.58 -26.83 -21.35
N GLN A 22 -13.90 -26.57 -21.32
CA GLN A 22 -14.43 -25.31 -20.76
C GLN A 22 -14.10 -25.15 -19.28
N GLY A 23 -14.25 -26.21 -18.49
CA GLY A 23 -13.89 -26.20 -17.07
C GLY A 23 -12.39 -25.94 -16.85
N MET A 24 -11.52 -26.54 -17.67
CA MET A 24 -10.07 -26.33 -17.60
C MET A 24 -9.69 -24.89 -17.97
N LEU A 25 -10.26 -24.34 -19.05
CA LEU A 25 -10.01 -22.96 -19.47
C LEU A 25 -10.46 -21.96 -18.40
N PHE A 26 -11.65 -22.15 -17.84
CA PHE A 26 -12.15 -21.31 -16.74
C PHE A 26 -11.27 -21.40 -15.50
N TYR A 27 -10.78 -22.59 -15.14
CA TYR A 27 -9.89 -22.75 -13.99
C TYR A 27 -8.52 -22.08 -14.20
N LEU A 28 -7.95 -22.17 -15.40
CA LEU A 28 -6.67 -21.54 -15.74
C LEU A 28 -6.77 -20.01 -15.73
N ASP A 29 -7.82 -19.45 -16.31
CA ASP A 29 -8.01 -17.99 -16.42
C ASP A 29 -8.22 -17.33 -15.05
N ASN A 30 -8.83 -18.06 -14.11
CA ASN A 30 -9.16 -17.54 -12.78
C ASN A 30 -8.10 -17.85 -11.70
N ARG A 31 -7.00 -18.54 -12.04
CA ARG A 31 -6.00 -19.00 -11.06
C ARG A 31 -5.24 -17.85 -10.38
N ASP A 32 -5.09 -16.74 -11.08
CA ASP A 32 -4.30 -15.58 -10.60
C ASP A 32 -5.13 -14.53 -9.85
N LEU A 33 -6.47 -14.62 -9.90
CA LEU A 33 -7.37 -13.72 -9.17
C LEU A 33 -7.09 -13.60 -7.66
N PRO A 34 -6.89 -14.70 -6.91
CA PRO A 34 -6.58 -14.58 -5.48
C PRO A 34 -5.25 -13.85 -5.24
N GLY A 35 -4.22 -14.10 -6.06
CA GLY A 35 -2.94 -13.39 -5.96
C GLY A 35 -3.04 -11.91 -6.30
N LEU A 36 -3.87 -11.56 -7.28
CA LEU A 36 -4.12 -10.17 -7.68
C LEU A 36 -4.80 -9.38 -6.55
N SER A 37 -5.79 -9.96 -5.87
CA SER A 37 -6.50 -9.31 -4.76
C SER A 37 -5.56 -8.96 -3.60
N VAL A 38 -4.65 -9.89 -3.25
CA VAL A 38 -3.64 -9.68 -2.20
C VAL A 38 -2.68 -8.57 -2.59
N LYS A 39 -2.24 -8.56 -3.86
CA LYS A 39 -1.33 -7.53 -4.38
C LYS A 39 -1.97 -6.14 -4.40
N ILE A 40 -3.25 -6.05 -4.78
CA ILE A 40 -4.02 -4.79 -4.75
C ILE A 40 -4.14 -4.29 -3.30
N LYS A 41 -4.49 -5.17 -2.35
CA LYS A 41 -4.60 -4.79 -0.94
C LYS A 41 -3.27 -4.31 -0.36
N ALA A 42 -2.17 -5.00 -0.70
CA ALA A 42 -0.82 -4.59 -0.28
C ALA A 42 -0.44 -3.21 -0.84
N LEU A 43 -0.72 -2.95 -2.13
CA LEU A 43 -0.48 -1.66 -2.76
C LEU A 43 -1.32 -0.54 -2.13
N HIS A 44 -2.58 -0.82 -1.78
CA HIS A 44 -3.44 0.15 -1.11
C HIS A 44 -2.89 0.55 0.26
N ASN A 45 -2.53 -0.45 1.09
CA ASN A 45 -1.93 -0.20 2.40
C ASN A 45 -0.62 0.60 2.32
N GLN A 46 0.22 0.32 1.32
CA GLN A 46 1.45 1.10 1.10
C GLN A 46 1.15 2.54 0.68
N ASN A 47 0.12 2.77 -0.12
CA ASN A 47 -0.29 4.10 -0.54
C ASN A 47 -0.81 4.91 0.66
N ASP A 48 -1.65 4.31 1.50
CA ASP A 48 -2.17 4.96 2.71
C ASP A 48 -1.05 5.32 3.69
N ALA A 49 -0.09 4.42 3.90
CA ALA A 49 1.08 4.71 4.74
C ALA A 49 1.90 5.90 4.19
N LYS A 50 2.11 5.96 2.86
CA LYS A 50 2.80 7.09 2.22
C LYS A 50 2.00 8.39 2.35
N ARG A 51 0.68 8.36 2.17
CA ARG A 51 -0.19 9.53 2.36
C ARG A 51 -0.11 10.07 3.79
N MET A 52 -0.11 9.20 4.80
CA MET A 52 0.07 9.63 6.19
C MET A 52 1.44 10.24 6.44
N ALA A 53 2.49 9.69 5.84
CA ALA A 53 3.85 10.25 5.96
C ALA A 53 3.95 11.64 5.30
N ILE A 54 3.34 11.82 4.12
CA ILE A 54 3.27 13.12 3.45
C ILE A 54 2.55 14.14 4.33
N LYS A 55 1.36 13.81 4.85
CA LYS A 55 0.62 14.71 5.73
C LYS A 55 1.44 15.13 6.96
N LYS A 56 2.13 14.18 7.61
CA LYS A 56 3.02 14.50 8.74
C LYS A 56 4.17 15.42 8.36
N LEU A 57 4.70 15.30 7.15
CA LEU A 57 5.76 16.18 6.65
C LEU A 57 5.19 17.57 6.36
N GLU A 58 4.01 17.66 5.73
CA GLU A 58 3.32 18.93 5.49
C GLU A 58 3.02 19.66 6.80
N ASP A 59 2.52 18.97 7.82
CA ASP A 59 2.28 19.54 9.15
C ASP A 59 3.57 20.06 9.78
N LYS A 60 4.69 19.33 9.63
CA LYS A 60 6.00 19.78 10.12
C LYS A 60 6.52 21.00 9.37
N ILE A 61 6.36 21.03 8.04
CA ILE A 61 6.75 22.18 7.23
C ILE A 61 5.93 23.39 7.63
N TYR A 62 4.61 23.23 7.79
CA TYR A 62 3.74 24.30 8.26
C TYR A 62 4.19 24.85 9.62
N LEU A 63 4.50 23.97 10.58
CA LEU A 63 5.04 24.40 11.88
C LEU A 63 6.39 25.12 11.73
N LEU A 64 7.29 24.62 10.88
CA LEU A 64 8.59 25.27 10.64
C LEU A 64 8.46 26.65 9.98
N GLU A 65 7.48 26.82 9.09
CA GLU A 65 7.24 28.08 8.37
C GLU A 65 6.53 29.12 9.22
N ASN A 66 5.61 28.70 10.09
CA ASN A 66 4.73 29.60 10.84
C ASN A 66 5.10 29.73 12.32
N ASP A 67 5.89 28.80 12.86
CA ASP A 67 6.29 28.77 14.26
C ASP A 67 7.81 28.65 14.39
N THR A 68 8.47 29.81 14.42
CA THR A 68 9.92 29.89 14.64
C THR A 68 10.32 29.56 16.08
N SER A 69 9.36 29.39 17.02
CA SER A 69 9.68 29.12 18.43
C SER A 69 10.43 27.80 18.59
N ILE A 70 10.07 26.77 17.83
CA ILE A 70 10.74 25.46 17.85
C ILE A 70 12.17 25.58 17.29
N LEU A 71 12.36 26.39 16.24
CA LEU A 71 13.69 26.68 15.71
C LEU A 71 14.54 27.47 16.71
N GLU A 72 13.95 28.48 17.35
CA GLU A 72 14.61 29.30 18.37
C GLU A 72 14.98 28.48 19.60
N GLU A 73 14.10 27.61 20.09
CA GLU A 73 14.35 26.72 21.23
C GLU A 73 15.51 25.78 20.92
N LYS A 74 15.52 25.17 19.73
CA LYS A 74 16.61 24.29 19.31
C LYS A 74 17.92 25.04 19.11
N ALA A 75 17.88 26.24 18.53
CA ALA A 75 19.07 27.09 18.40
C ALA A 75 19.63 27.53 19.76
N ARG A 76 18.76 27.78 20.74
CA ARG A 76 19.13 28.12 22.12
C ARG A 76 19.72 26.91 22.86
N SER A 77 19.08 25.74 22.75
CA SER A 77 19.51 24.49 23.40
C SER A 77 20.84 23.97 22.84
N ASP A 78 20.91 23.80 21.52
CA ASP A 78 22.00 23.04 20.90
C ASP A 78 23.22 23.91 20.59
N TYR A 79 23.01 25.22 20.39
CA TYR A 79 24.04 26.15 19.93
C TYR A 79 24.24 27.36 20.84
N LEU A 80 23.52 27.45 21.96
CA LEU A 80 23.55 28.59 22.89
C LEU A 80 23.34 29.94 22.19
N MET A 81 22.61 29.94 21.07
CA MET A 81 22.34 31.15 20.32
C MET A 81 21.34 32.01 21.09
N LYS A 82 21.64 33.31 21.18
CA LYS A 82 20.80 34.29 21.86
C LYS A 82 20.52 35.48 20.95
N LYS A 83 19.41 36.16 21.17
CA LYS A 83 19.13 37.46 20.52
C LYS A 83 20.13 38.49 21.04
N LYS A 84 20.40 39.51 20.23
CA LYS A 84 21.45 40.53 20.50
C LYS A 84 21.23 41.24 21.85
N ASP A 85 19.97 41.38 22.26
CA ASP A 85 19.56 42.11 23.46
C ASP A 85 19.18 41.19 24.64
N GLU A 86 19.50 39.89 24.58
CA GLU A 86 19.19 38.93 25.64
C GLU A 86 20.44 38.41 26.36
N VAL A 87 20.28 37.97 27.61
CA VAL A 87 21.28 37.28 28.42
C VAL A 87 20.79 35.85 28.67
N LEU A 88 21.63 34.86 28.34
CA LEU A 88 21.31 33.44 28.46
C LEU A 88 22.10 32.88 29.66
N TYR A 89 21.41 32.25 30.61
CA TYR A 89 22.03 31.63 31.79
C TYR A 89 22.09 30.12 31.59
N GLN A 90 23.28 29.53 31.64
CA GLN A 90 23.48 28.09 31.61
C GLN A 90 24.07 27.65 32.94
N TYR A 91 23.35 26.78 33.65
CA TYR A 91 23.87 26.12 34.85
C TYR A 91 24.69 24.91 34.41
N VAL A 92 25.98 24.95 34.67
CA VAL A 92 26.87 23.79 34.52
C VAL A 92 27.04 23.20 35.91
N GLU A 93 26.43 22.04 36.16
CA GLU A 93 26.73 21.27 37.37
C GLU A 93 28.19 20.80 37.29
N SER A 94 28.98 21.25 38.26
CA SER A 94 30.40 20.92 38.46
C SER A 94 30.57 19.68 39.32
#